data_AF-A0A8C8UHJ5-F1
#
_entry.id   AF-A0A8C8UHJ5-F1
#
_cell.length_a   1.000
_cell.length_b   1.000
_cell.length_c   1.000
_cell.angle_alpha   90.00
_cell.angle_beta   90.00
_cell.angle_gamma   90.00
#
_symmetry.space_group_name_H-M   'P 1'
#
loop_
_entity.id
_entity.type
_entity.pdbx_description
1 polymer ?
#
loop_
_entity_poly.entity_id
_entity_poly.type
_entity_poly.pdbx_seq_one_letter_code
_entity_poly.pdbx_strand_id
1 'polypeptide(L)'
;MSAELKLAFVIRMQGINGVSLKVRKALQLLSLQQTFRSTFVEQNMASNNMLRIVEPYITWRYPNLKSANELIYKCGYGKISKKRIALTENALIALSLGKYSIICVEARIHEIYSWKIKPYFPGKNIIK
;
A
#
# COMPACT_ATOMS: atom_id res chain seq x y z
N MET A 1 -7.65 22.71 13.27
CA MET A 1 -6.87 22.35 12.07
C MET A 1 -7.03 20.86 11.85
N SER A 2 -7.91 20.44 10.94
CA SER A 2 -8.32 19.04 10.77
C SER A 2 -7.10 18.15 10.49
N ALA A 3 -6.78 17.25 11.41
CA ALA A 3 -5.75 16.23 11.25
C ALA A 3 -6.27 15.13 10.31
N GLU A 4 -6.46 15.47 9.04
CA GLU A 4 -6.69 14.47 8.01
C GLU A 4 -5.41 13.65 7.87
N LEU A 5 -5.44 12.40 8.33
CA LEU A 5 -4.42 11.42 8.00
C LEU A 5 -4.42 11.26 6.47
N LYS A 6 -3.40 11.82 5.81
CA LYS A 6 -3.31 11.81 4.35
C LYS A 6 -2.70 10.49 3.91
N LEU A 7 -3.45 9.68 3.17
CA LEU A 7 -2.97 8.46 2.53
C LEU A 7 -2.46 8.80 1.13
N ALA A 8 -1.18 8.53 0.83
CA ALA A 8 -0.64 8.70 -0.51
C ALA A 8 -0.64 7.38 -1.28
N PHE A 9 -1.04 7.42 -2.54
CA PHE A 9 -0.83 6.33 -3.49
C PHE A 9 0.46 6.59 -4.26
N VAL A 10 1.39 5.65 -4.21
CA VAL A 10 2.74 5.79 -4.78
C VAL A 10 2.96 4.70 -5.81
N ILE A 11 3.43 5.07 -7.00
CA ILE A 11 3.78 4.16 -8.09
C ILE A 11 5.25 4.39 -8.46
N ARG A 12 5.99 3.31 -8.70
CA ARG A 12 7.35 3.42 -9.24
C ARG A 12 7.33 3.41 -10.77
N MET A 13 7.92 4.43 -11.39
CA MET A 13 7.95 4.58 -12.85
C MET A 13 9.29 4.15 -13.46
N GLN A 14 10.40 4.30 -12.73
CA GLN A 14 11.75 4.05 -13.26
C GLN A 14 12.41 2.75 -12.75
N GLY A 15 13.34 2.20 -13.53
CA GLY A 15 14.15 1.02 -13.21
C GLY A 15 15.16 1.22 -12.07
N ILE A 16 16.02 0.23 -11.79
CA ILE A 16 16.97 0.25 -10.64
C ILE A 16 18.43 0.49 -11.05
N ASN A 17 18.70 0.63 -12.34
CA ASN A 17 20.07 0.72 -12.86
C ASN A 17 20.68 2.07 -12.47
N GLY A 18 21.90 2.06 -11.91
CA GLY A 18 22.62 3.27 -11.51
C GLY A 18 22.08 3.99 -10.27
N VAL A 19 21.13 3.39 -9.54
CA VAL A 19 20.51 4.02 -8.37
C VAL A 19 21.40 3.88 -7.13
N SER A 20 21.56 4.97 -6.38
CA SER A 20 22.33 4.96 -5.13
C SER A 20 21.76 3.98 -4.10
N LEU A 21 22.63 3.42 -3.24
CA LEU A 21 22.23 2.46 -2.20
C LEU A 21 21.18 3.05 -1.24
N LYS A 22 21.22 4.36 -0.97
CA LYS A 22 20.26 5.06 -0.11
C LYS A 22 18.85 5.01 -0.72
N VAL A 23 18.73 5.39 -1.99
CA VAL A 23 17.45 5.36 -2.72
C VAL A 23 16.94 3.93 -2.86
N ARG A 24 17.82 2.97 -3.16
CA ARG A 24 17.46 1.54 -3.26
C ARG A 24 16.88 1.01 -1.95
N LYS A 25 17.48 1.35 -0.81
CA LYS A 25 16.95 0.98 0.52
C LYS A 25 15.60 1.65 0.78
N ALA A 26 15.44 2.93 0.45
CA ALA A 26 14.17 3.64 0.62
C ALA A 26 13.04 3.01 -0.23
N LEU A 27 13.30 2.67 -1.49
CA LEU A 27 12.34 1.95 -2.35
C LEU A 27 12.00 0.56 -1.81
N GLN A 28 12.95 -0.15 -1.20
CA GLN A 28 12.70 -1.44 -0.56
C GLN A 28 11.79 -1.31 0.67
N LEU A 29 12.00 -0.30 1.51
CA LEU A 29 11.14 0.00 2.67
C LEU A 29 9.70 0.32 2.23
N LEU A 30 9.55 1.07 1.15
CA LEU A 30 8.25 1.33 0.52
C LEU A 30 7.69 0.11 -0.26
N SER A 31 8.39 -1.03 -0.30
CA SER A 31 8.03 -2.23 -1.09
C SER A 31 7.95 -2.04 -2.61
N LEU A 32 8.52 -0.96 -3.14
CA LEU A 32 8.58 -0.59 -4.56
C LEU A 32 9.80 -1.19 -5.26
N GLN A 33 9.96 -2.51 -5.19
CA GLN A 33 11.14 -3.20 -5.73
C GLN A 33 11.14 -3.35 -7.25
N GLN A 34 9.96 -3.44 -7.87
CA GLN A 34 9.77 -3.59 -9.32
C GLN A 34 9.13 -2.33 -9.89
N THR A 35 9.40 -2.06 -11.17
CA THR A 35 8.74 -1.00 -11.94
C THR A 35 7.24 -1.27 -12.03
N PHE A 36 6.43 -0.20 -12.05
CA PHE A 36 4.96 -0.22 -12.08
C PHE A 36 4.28 -0.90 -10.89
N ARG A 37 5.03 -1.25 -9.83
CA ARG A 37 4.40 -1.56 -8.55
C ARG A 37 3.90 -0.30 -7.88
N SER A 38 2.76 -0.43 -7.23
CA SER A 38 2.14 0.64 -6.46
C SER A 38 1.88 0.23 -5.03
N THR A 39 2.01 1.16 -4.09
CA THR A 39 1.62 0.94 -2.69
C THR A 39 0.92 2.17 -2.13
N PHE A 40 0.10 1.95 -1.11
CA PHE A 40 -0.45 3.02 -0.30
C PHE A 40 0.51 3.28 0.87
N VAL A 41 0.77 4.56 1.16
CA VAL A 41 1.73 5.00 2.16
C VAL A 41 1.07 6.06 3.03
N GLU A 42 1.14 5.84 4.34
CA GLU A 42 0.71 6.82 5.34
C GLU A 42 1.69 7.99 5.40
N GLN A 43 1.16 9.22 5.31
CA GLN A 43 1.98 10.43 5.35
C GLN A 43 2.31 10.80 6.80
N ASN A 44 3.50 10.40 7.23
CA ASN A 44 4.14 10.88 8.45
C ASN A 44 5.35 11.74 8.08
N MET A 45 5.92 12.50 9.03
CA MET A 45 7.14 13.27 8.78
C MET A 45 8.27 12.41 8.20
N ALA A 46 8.44 11.19 8.71
CA ALA A 46 9.41 10.22 8.20
C ALA A 46 9.08 9.75 6.78
N SER A 47 7.80 9.41 6.51
CA SER A 47 7.34 8.99 5.19
C SER A 47 7.58 10.08 4.15
N ASN A 48 7.28 11.33 4.48
CA ASN A 48 7.46 12.47 3.58
C ASN A 48 8.94 12.69 3.25
N ASN A 49 9.83 12.53 4.23
CA ASN A 49 11.27 12.59 3.99
C ASN A 49 11.74 11.44 3.09
N MET A 50 11.20 10.23 3.26
CA MET A 50 11.51 9.11 2.36
C MET A 50 11.01 9.38 0.94
N LEU A 51 9.78 9.88 0.78
CA LEU A 51 9.20 10.21 -0.53
C LEU A 51 10.01 11.28 -1.26
N ARG A 52 10.51 12.30 -0.55
CA ARG A 52 11.41 13.32 -1.12
C ARG A 52 12.70 12.72 -1.67
N ILE A 53 13.27 11.71 -1.01
CA ILE A 53 14.50 11.04 -1.47
C ILE A 53 14.26 10.23 -2.75
N VAL A 54 13.09 9.58 -2.85
CA VAL A 54 12.77 8.70 -3.98
C VAL A 54 11.98 9.39 -5.10
N GLU A 55 11.58 10.65 -4.90
CA GLU A 55 10.75 11.47 -5.79
C GLU A 55 11.07 11.33 -7.29
N PRO A 56 12.34 11.36 -7.76
CA PRO A 56 12.62 11.22 -9.19
C PRO A 56 12.27 9.84 -9.80
N TYR A 57 12.12 8.80 -8.97
CA TYR A 57 11.85 7.42 -9.43
C TYR A 57 10.38 7.02 -9.30
N ILE A 58 9.60 7.80 -8.54
CA ILE A 58 8.22 7.51 -8.19
C ILE A 58 7.29 8.62 -8.67
N THR A 59 6.02 8.30 -8.78
CA THR A 59 4.96 9.28 -8.93
C THR A 59 3.93 8.99 -7.86
N TRP A 60 3.47 10.00 -7.14
CA TRP A 60 2.53 9.81 -6.05
C TRP A 60 1.48 10.90 -5.99
N ARG A 61 0.28 10.53 -5.51
CA ARG A 61 -0.86 11.43 -5.36
C ARG A 61 -1.79 10.94 -4.26
N TYR A 62 -2.62 11.81 -3.72
CA TYR A 62 -3.73 11.43 -2.85
C TYR A 62 -4.84 10.76 -3.67
N PRO A 63 -5.23 9.51 -3.35
CA PRO A 63 -6.24 8.78 -4.10
C PRO A 63 -7.66 9.20 -3.71
N ASN A 64 -8.54 9.31 -4.70
CA ASN A 64 -9.98 9.41 -4.46
C ASN A 64 -10.55 8.04 -4.06
N LEU A 65 -11.58 8.01 -3.20
CA LEU A 65 -12.24 6.80 -2.71
C LEU A 65 -12.65 5.87 -3.86
N LYS A 66 -13.23 6.44 -4.93
CA LYS A 66 -13.60 5.69 -6.13
C LYS A 66 -12.39 5.01 -6.80
N SER A 67 -11.30 5.75 -7.00
CA SER A 67 -10.10 5.24 -7.67
C SER A 67 -9.42 4.15 -6.84
N ALA A 68 -9.35 4.31 -5.53
CA ALA A 68 -8.80 3.29 -4.65
C ALA A 68 -9.67 2.02 -4.60
N ASN A 69 -11.00 2.16 -4.62
CA ASN A 69 -11.90 1.01 -4.75
C ASN A 69 -11.60 0.23 -6.03
N GLU A 70 -11.61 0.91 -7.18
CA GLU A 70 -11.36 0.26 -8.47
C GLU A 70 -9.98 -0.41 -8.50
N LEU A 71 -8.96 0.19 -7.90
CA LEU A 71 -7.62 -0.39 -7.81
C LEU A 71 -7.58 -1.64 -6.93
N ILE A 72 -8.27 -1.64 -5.79
CA ILE A 72 -8.30 -2.80 -4.89
C ILE A 72 -9.11 -3.93 -5.51
N TYR A 73 -10.21 -3.65 -6.21
CA TYR A 73 -10.97 -4.67 -6.91
C TYR A 73 -10.23 -5.26 -8.12
N LYS A 74 -9.55 -4.42 -8.92
CA LYS A 74 -8.87 -4.87 -10.14
C LYS A 74 -7.48 -5.45 -9.89
N CYS A 75 -6.73 -4.82 -8.99
CA CYS A 75 -5.30 -5.07 -8.78
C CYS A 75 -4.99 -5.44 -7.33
N GLY A 76 -6.00 -5.70 -6.49
CA GLY A 76 -5.79 -6.10 -5.10
C GLY A 76 -5.31 -7.54 -4.99
N TYR A 77 -4.11 -7.71 -4.43
CA TYR A 77 -3.55 -9.01 -4.14
C TYR A 77 -3.19 -9.14 -2.67
N GLY A 78 -3.78 -10.14 -2.02
CA GLY A 78 -3.43 -10.54 -0.67
C GLY A 78 -2.20 -11.45 -0.67
N LYS A 79 -1.45 -11.44 0.44
CA LYS A 79 -0.43 -12.47 0.70
C LYS A 79 -0.92 -13.44 1.77
N ILE A 80 -1.49 -14.56 1.35
CA ILE A 80 -1.97 -15.62 2.23
C ILE A 80 -0.97 -16.78 2.16
N SER A 81 -0.52 -17.30 3.30
CA SER A 81 0.41 -18.44 3.37
C SER A 81 1.64 -18.30 2.46
N LYS A 82 2.22 -17.09 2.44
CA LYS A 82 3.35 -16.67 1.58
C LYS A 82 3.09 -16.62 0.06
N LYS A 83 1.92 -17.05 -0.43
CA LYS A 83 1.51 -16.97 -1.84
C LYS A 83 0.77 -15.65 -2.12
N ARG A 84 0.87 -15.16 -3.36
CA ARG A 84 0.11 -14.01 -3.85
C ARG A 84 -1.21 -14.53 -4.41
N ILE A 85 -2.33 -14.13 -3.83
CA ILE A 85 -3.68 -14.57 -4.21
C ILE A 85 -4.52 -13.33 -4.49
N ALA A 86 -5.28 -13.35 -5.58
CA ALA A 86 -6.20 -12.27 -5.92
C ALA A 86 -7.33 -12.18 -4.88
N LEU A 87 -7.73 -10.97 -4.54
CA LEU A 87 -8.82 -10.72 -3.58
C LEU A 87 -10.20 -10.87 -4.26
N THR A 88 -10.46 -12.06 -4.81
CA THR A 88 -11.69 -12.34 -5.58
C THR A 88 -12.83 -12.85 -4.69
N GLU A 89 -12.51 -13.70 -3.72
CA GLU A 89 -13.51 -14.35 -2.86
C GLU A 89 -13.45 -13.84 -1.42
N ASN A 90 -14.58 -13.32 -0.92
CA ASN A 90 -14.70 -12.86 0.47
C ASN A 90 -14.46 -14.00 1.48
N ALA A 91 -14.77 -15.25 1.12
CA ALA A 91 -14.50 -16.42 1.96
C ALA A 91 -12.99 -16.58 2.28
N LEU A 92 -12.12 -16.39 1.28
CA LEU A 92 -10.66 -16.44 1.47
C LEU A 92 -10.14 -15.27 2.31
N ILE A 93 -10.78 -14.12 2.19
CA ILE A 93 -10.47 -12.91 2.97
C ILE A 93 -10.86 -13.13 4.44
N ALA A 94 -12.09 -13.57 4.71
CA ALA A 94 -12.56 -13.88 6.05
C ALA A 94 -11.72 -14.96 6.74
N LEU A 95 -11.29 -15.99 6.01
CA LEU A 95 -10.46 -17.06 6.56
C LEU A 95 -9.05 -16.57 6.93
N SER A 96 -8.47 -15.67 6.15
CA SER A 96 -7.11 -15.17 6.37
C SER A 96 -7.03 -13.96 7.31
N LEU A 97 -8.04 -13.08 7.29
CA LEU A 97 -8.08 -11.81 7.98
C LEU A 97 -9.22 -11.70 9.01
N GLY A 98 -10.00 -12.77 9.24
CA GLY A 98 -11.07 -12.78 10.23
C GLY A 98 -10.60 -12.49 11.66
N LYS A 99 -9.32 -12.76 11.97
CA LYS A 99 -8.69 -12.36 13.24
C LYS A 99 -8.64 -10.85 13.45
N TYR A 100 -8.70 -10.08 12.37
CA TYR A 100 -8.67 -8.62 12.36
C TYR A 100 -10.06 -8.01 12.10
N SER A 101 -11.13 -8.82 12.20
CA SER A 101 -12.50 -8.41 11.90
C SER A 101 -12.72 -7.93 10.45
N ILE A 102 -11.88 -8.39 9.52
CA ILE A 102 -12.02 -8.08 8.08
C ILE A 102 -12.70 -9.27 7.41
N ILE A 103 -13.97 -9.09 7.08
CA ILE A 103 -14.82 -10.15 6.51
C ILE A 103 -14.87 -10.06 4.98
N CYS A 104 -14.83 -8.83 4.43
CA CYS A 104 -14.99 -8.57 2.99
C CYS A 104 -13.97 -7.54 2.46
N VAL A 105 -13.87 -7.42 1.13
CA VAL A 105 -13.04 -6.41 0.46
C VAL A 105 -13.44 -4.97 0.84
N GLU A 106 -14.73 -4.71 1.03
CA GLU A 106 -15.25 -3.40 1.42
C GLU A 106 -14.75 -2.98 2.81
N ALA A 107 -14.76 -3.92 3.76
CA ALA A 107 -14.21 -3.69 5.10
C ALA A 107 -12.71 -3.38 5.02
N ARG A 108 -11.99 -4.04 4.09
CA ARG A 108 -10.57 -3.79 3.83
C ARG A 108 -10.33 -2.38 3.29
N ILE A 109 -11.13 -1.93 2.33
CA ILE A 109 -11.07 -0.57 1.77
C ILE A 109 -11.35 0.46 2.86
N HIS A 110 -12.43 0.26 3.62
CA HIS A 110 -12.83 1.18 4.67
C HIS A 110 -11.73 1.33 5.72
N GLU A 111 -11.04 0.25 6.08
CA GLU A 111 -9.87 0.31 6.96
C GLU A 111 -8.71 1.12 6.36
N ILE A 112 -8.42 0.94 5.06
CA ILE A 112 -7.36 1.70 4.35
C ILE A 112 -7.66 3.21 4.37
N TYR A 113 -8.92 3.62 4.26
CA TYR A 113 -9.33 5.02 4.27
C TYR A 113 -9.55 5.61 5.68
N SER A 114 -10.15 4.85 6.58
CA SER A 114 -10.56 5.32 7.91
C SER A 114 -9.42 5.24 8.92
N TRP A 115 -8.46 4.32 8.72
CA TRP A 115 -7.21 4.10 9.47
C TRP A 115 -7.25 4.22 11.02
N LYS A 116 -8.42 4.17 11.64
CA LYS A 116 -8.60 4.31 13.09
C LYS A 116 -8.14 3.12 13.92
N ILE A 117 -7.48 2.12 13.32
CA ILE A 117 -7.03 0.93 14.02
C ILE A 117 -5.60 0.60 13.58
N LYS A 118 -4.63 0.89 14.44
CA LYS A 118 -3.30 0.25 14.42
C LYS A 118 -2.93 -0.08 15.86
N PRO A 119 -2.32 -1.25 16.10
CA PRO A 119 -0.87 -1.25 16.00
C PRO A 119 -0.30 -2.64 15.65
N TYR A 120 -0.61 -3.28 14.52
CA TYR A 120 0.25 -4.35 13.98
C TYR A 120 -0.26 -4.80 12.60
N PHE A 121 0.32 -4.24 11.54
CA PHE A 121 0.47 -4.98 10.28
C PHE A 121 1.96 -5.31 10.14
N PRO A 122 2.43 -6.42 10.72
CA PRO A 122 3.81 -6.85 10.55
C PRO A 122 3.97 -7.29 9.11
N GLY A 123 4.47 -6.38 8.28
CA GLY A 123 4.95 -6.67 6.94
C GLY A 123 3.91 -7.32 6.05
N LYS A 124 3.15 -6.49 5.35
CA LYS A 124 3.16 -6.43 3.88
C LYS A 124 2.06 -5.51 3.39
N ASN A 125 2.45 -4.52 2.60
CA ASN A 125 1.57 -3.75 1.75
C ASN A 125 0.61 -4.70 1.02
N ILE A 126 -0.69 -4.52 1.26
CA ILE A 126 -1.79 -5.41 0.80
C ILE A 126 -2.14 -5.15 -0.67
N ILE A 127 -1.36 -4.32 -1.35
CA ILE A 127 -1.55 -4.00 -2.75
C ILE A 127 -0.15 -4.07 -3.35
N LYS A 128 0.09 -5.16 -4.08
CA LYS A 128 1.25 -5.40 -4.94
C LYS A 128 0.74 -5.67 -6.32
#